data_AF-A0A2T4S5C5-F1
#
_entry.id   AF-A0A2T4S5C5-F1
#
_cell.length_a   1.000
_cell.length_b   1.000
_cell.length_c   1.000
_cell.angle_alpha   90.00
_cell.angle_beta   90.00
_cell.angle_gamma   90.00
#
_symmetry.space_group_name_H-M   'P 1'
#
loop_
_entity.id
_entity.type
_entity.pdbx_description
1 polymer ?
#
loop_
_entity_poly.entity_id
_entity_poly.type
_entity_poly.pdbx_seq_one_letter_code
_entity_poly.pdbx_strand_id
1 'polypeptide(L)'
;PIGRAILKYTNLPIAAPSANISSRPSPTTFSHVFNDMDGRVEGIVNGDQSEEGLESTVLDCTQYPYRIARPGAITEEMIDSVLPGSVDHDAQLNTEKPIAPGMKYKHYSPQTPVAMLTSLTQAISEDKDWSHTLFAVPATLQAYLPKDAIYRELAKDVTDLKSANHM
;
A
#
# COMPACT_ATOMS: atom_id res chain seq x y z
N PRO A 1 15.11 5.87 -10.29
CA PRO A 1 16.26 5.93 -11.24
C PRO A 1 16.84 4.55 -11.59
N ILE A 2 17.09 3.70 -10.59
CA ILE A 2 17.70 2.37 -10.73
C ILE A 2 16.90 1.46 -11.70
N GLY A 3 15.59 1.33 -11.51
CA GLY A 3 14.75 0.50 -12.39
C GLY A 3 14.84 0.90 -13.89
N ARG A 4 14.89 2.20 -14.18
CA ARG A 4 15.10 2.69 -15.56
C ARG A 4 16.48 2.33 -16.11
N ALA A 5 17.51 2.36 -15.27
CA ALA A 5 18.86 1.97 -15.68
C ALA A 5 18.92 0.47 -16.00
N ILE A 6 18.28 -0.38 -15.20
CA ILE A 6 18.15 -1.82 -15.45
C ILE A 6 17.47 -2.07 -16.80
N LEU A 7 16.30 -1.47 -17.05
CA LEU A 7 15.58 -1.63 -18.31
C LEU A 7 16.39 -1.17 -19.53
N LYS A 8 17.14 -0.07 -19.40
CA LYS A 8 18.06 0.40 -20.45
C LYS A 8 19.20 -0.56 -20.70
N TYR A 9 19.75 -1.14 -19.64
CA TYR A 9 20.88 -2.07 -19.72
C TYR A 9 20.45 -3.41 -20.33
N THR A 10 19.32 -3.95 -19.91
CA THR A 10 18.80 -5.22 -20.44
C THR A 10 18.23 -5.08 -21.84
N ASN A 11 17.74 -3.89 -22.20
CA ASN A 11 17.08 -3.60 -23.47
C ASN A 11 15.93 -4.58 -23.79
N LEU A 12 15.23 -5.02 -22.75
CA LEU A 12 14.12 -5.97 -22.81
C LEU A 12 12.99 -5.53 -21.88
N PRO A 13 11.71 -5.82 -22.22
CA PRO A 13 10.62 -5.74 -21.26
C PRO A 13 10.86 -6.71 -20.10
N ILE A 14 10.66 -6.24 -18.87
CA ILE A 14 10.80 -7.06 -17.65
C ILE A 14 9.44 -7.18 -16.98
N ALA A 15 8.96 -8.41 -16.82
CA ALA A 15 7.83 -8.71 -15.95
C ALA A 15 8.32 -8.76 -14.50
N ALA A 16 7.86 -7.84 -13.66
CA ALA A 16 8.30 -7.71 -12.27
C ALA A 16 7.09 -7.49 -11.34
N PRO A 17 6.52 -8.55 -10.72
CA PRO A 17 5.62 -8.38 -9.58
C PRO A 17 6.39 -7.86 -8.35
N SER A 18 5.67 -7.63 -7.25
CA SER A 18 6.29 -7.24 -5.98
C SER A 18 7.26 -8.33 -5.48
N ALA A 19 8.43 -7.91 -4.98
CA ALA A 19 9.55 -8.80 -4.63
C ALA A 19 9.42 -9.40 -3.22
N ASN A 20 8.26 -9.95 -2.89
CA ASN A 20 7.93 -10.55 -1.61
C ASN A 20 7.42 -11.99 -1.77
N ILE A 21 7.48 -12.76 -0.69
CA ILE A 21 6.81 -14.06 -0.64
C ILE A 21 5.31 -13.81 -0.74
N SER A 22 4.61 -14.62 -1.54
CA SER A 22 3.16 -14.50 -1.73
C SER A 22 2.43 -14.42 -0.38
N SER A 23 1.41 -13.56 -0.29
CA SER A 23 0.64 -13.17 0.92
C SER A 23 1.32 -12.25 1.92
N ARG A 24 2.65 -12.06 1.86
CA ARG A 24 3.33 -11.05 2.68
C ARG A 24 3.12 -9.64 2.12
N PRO A 25 3.33 -8.59 2.94
CA PRO A 25 3.33 -7.23 2.44
C PRO A 25 4.38 -6.98 1.34
N SER A 26 4.04 -6.13 0.38
CA SER A 26 4.98 -5.68 -0.65
C SER A 26 6.19 -4.97 -0.04
N PRO A 27 7.40 -5.19 -0.59
CA PRO A 27 8.62 -4.67 0.01
C PRO A 27 8.88 -3.23 -0.45
N THR A 28 9.04 -2.33 0.50
CA THR A 28 9.41 -0.92 0.26
C THR A 28 10.89 -0.62 0.50
N THR A 29 11.65 -1.53 1.11
CA THR A 29 13.07 -1.37 1.45
C THR A 29 13.90 -2.56 0.98
N PHE A 30 15.22 -2.38 0.83
CA PHE A 30 16.13 -3.48 0.53
C PHE A 30 16.03 -4.59 1.59
N SER A 31 15.97 -4.24 2.87
CA SER A 31 15.87 -5.22 3.96
C SER A 31 14.60 -6.08 3.85
N HIS A 32 13.47 -5.52 3.41
CA HIS A 32 12.25 -6.29 3.16
C HIS A 32 12.48 -7.34 2.05
N VAL A 33 13.08 -6.94 0.93
CA VAL A 33 13.39 -7.86 -0.18
C VAL A 33 14.39 -8.91 0.26
N PHE A 34 15.47 -8.52 0.93
CA PHE A 34 16.52 -9.41 1.38
C PHE A 34 15.97 -10.50 2.31
N ASN A 35 15.17 -10.13 3.32
CA ASN A 35 14.57 -11.08 4.25
C ASN A 35 13.66 -12.12 3.57
N ASP A 36 13.00 -11.74 2.47
CA ASP A 36 12.08 -12.61 1.75
C ASP A 36 12.75 -13.43 0.63
N MET A 37 13.75 -12.86 -0.05
CA MET A 37 14.31 -13.36 -1.32
C MET A 37 15.75 -13.86 -1.22
N ASP A 38 16.47 -13.63 -0.13
CA ASP A 38 17.84 -14.12 0.02
C ASP A 38 17.91 -15.65 -0.16
N GLY A 39 18.85 -16.09 -1.00
CA GLY A 39 18.99 -17.49 -1.42
C GLY A 39 17.88 -18.04 -2.33
N ARG A 40 16.91 -17.23 -2.78
CA ARG A 40 15.79 -17.65 -3.66
C ARG A 40 15.85 -17.08 -5.07
N VAL A 41 16.65 -16.03 -5.27
CA VAL A 41 16.83 -15.34 -6.56
C VAL A 41 18.31 -15.19 -6.86
N GLU A 42 18.65 -15.05 -8.14
CA GLU A 42 20.04 -14.96 -8.60
C GLU A 42 20.73 -13.64 -8.19
N GLY A 43 19.96 -12.62 -7.85
CA GLY A 43 20.50 -11.36 -7.38
C GLY A 43 19.45 -10.40 -6.85
N ILE A 44 19.89 -9.50 -5.97
CA ILE A 44 19.09 -8.42 -5.41
C ILE A 44 19.84 -7.11 -5.64
N VAL A 45 19.18 -6.13 -6.26
CA VAL A 45 19.75 -4.79 -6.45
C VAL A 45 19.44 -3.97 -5.21
N ASN A 46 20.48 -3.51 -4.52
CA ASN A 46 20.33 -2.60 -3.39
C ASN A 46 20.09 -1.17 -3.87
N GLY A 47 18.96 -0.61 -3.47
CA GLY A 47 18.57 0.76 -3.75
C GLY A 47 17.89 1.38 -2.53
N ASP A 48 17.64 2.68 -2.62
CA ASP A 48 16.94 3.42 -1.58
C ASP A 48 15.49 2.94 -1.40
N GLN A 49 14.87 3.32 -0.29
CA GLN A 49 13.45 3.07 -0.03
C GLN A 49 12.58 3.61 -1.18
N SER A 50 11.53 2.87 -1.53
CA SER A 50 10.56 3.29 -2.54
C SER A 50 9.89 4.60 -2.15
N GLU A 51 9.89 5.58 -3.05
CA GLU A 51 9.41 6.95 -2.82
C GLU A 51 7.91 7.09 -2.55
N GLU A 52 7.09 6.11 -2.97
CA GLU A 52 5.64 6.15 -2.77
C GLU A 52 5.13 5.08 -1.78
N GLY A 53 5.93 4.04 -1.51
CA GLY A 53 5.59 3.00 -0.53
C GLY A 53 4.37 2.13 -0.87
N LEU A 54 3.69 2.41 -1.98
CA LEU A 54 2.55 1.68 -2.52
C LEU A 54 2.85 1.15 -3.93
N GLU A 55 2.08 0.17 -4.37
CA GLU A 55 2.08 -0.21 -5.78
C GLU A 55 1.48 0.86 -6.70
N SER A 56 1.75 0.71 -8.00
CA SER A 56 1.19 1.58 -9.03
C SER A 56 -0.33 1.45 -9.13
N THR A 57 -0.98 2.58 -9.40
CA THR A 57 -2.38 2.62 -9.86
C THR A 57 -2.49 1.89 -11.20
N VAL A 58 -3.54 1.08 -11.37
CA VAL A 58 -3.84 0.40 -12.64
C VAL A 58 -5.16 0.94 -13.16
N LEU A 59 -5.11 1.62 -14.30
CA LEU A 59 -6.27 2.10 -15.04
C LEU A 59 -6.58 1.12 -16.18
N ASP A 60 -7.79 0.56 -16.19
CA ASP A 60 -8.31 -0.23 -17.28
C ASP A 60 -8.83 0.70 -18.39
N CYS A 61 -8.06 0.75 -19.47
CA CYS A 61 -8.37 1.55 -20.65
C CYS A 61 -9.01 0.73 -21.79
N THR A 62 -9.50 -0.47 -21.51
CA THR A 62 -10.16 -1.32 -22.53
C THR A 62 -11.63 -0.94 -22.79
N GLN A 63 -12.18 -0.05 -21.97
CA GLN A 63 -13.55 0.46 -22.02
C GLN A 63 -13.59 1.95 -21.68
N TYR A 64 -14.72 2.62 -21.96
CA TYR A 64 -14.97 4.01 -21.56
C TYR A 64 -16.37 4.13 -20.94
N PRO A 65 -16.55 4.82 -19.80
CA PRO A 65 -15.51 5.46 -18.96
C PRO A 65 -14.45 4.48 -18.46
N TYR A 66 -13.23 4.98 -18.26
CA TYR A 66 -12.10 4.21 -17.74
C TYR A 66 -12.37 3.79 -16.30
N ARG A 67 -11.66 2.75 -15.86
CA ARG A 67 -11.89 2.17 -14.55
C ARG A 67 -10.59 1.99 -13.80
N ILE A 68 -10.53 2.45 -12.55
CA ILE A 68 -9.41 2.13 -11.67
C ILE A 68 -9.54 0.66 -11.23
N ALA A 69 -8.72 -0.21 -11.82
CA ALA A 69 -8.66 -1.63 -11.51
C ALA A 69 -7.91 -1.90 -10.19
N ARG A 70 -6.94 -1.03 -9.87
CA ARG A 70 -6.21 -1.05 -8.60
C ARG A 70 -5.83 0.38 -8.18
N PRO A 71 -6.26 0.84 -6.99
CA PRO A 71 -5.78 2.09 -6.42
C PRO A 71 -4.28 2.04 -6.11
N GLY A 72 -3.62 3.18 -6.21
CA GLY A 72 -2.19 3.33 -5.90
C GLY A 72 -1.86 4.81 -5.69
N ALA A 73 -0.59 5.18 -5.88
CA ALA A 73 -0.13 6.55 -5.62
C ALA A 73 -0.76 7.62 -6.54
N ILE A 74 -1.24 7.25 -7.73
CA ILE A 74 -2.00 8.15 -8.60
C ILE A 74 -3.48 8.03 -8.23
N THR A 75 -4.02 9.09 -7.65
CA THR A 75 -5.43 9.12 -7.22
C THR A 75 -6.37 9.38 -8.39
N GLU A 76 -7.66 9.14 -8.15
CA GLU A 76 -8.71 9.44 -9.11
C GLU A 76 -8.76 10.94 -9.45
N GLU A 77 -8.65 11.80 -8.44
CA GLU A 77 -8.65 13.25 -8.61
C GLU A 77 -7.46 13.72 -9.48
N MET A 78 -6.30 13.06 -9.34
CA MET A 78 -5.14 13.33 -10.19
C MET A 78 -5.43 12.96 -11.64
N ILE A 79 -6.11 11.84 -11.89
CA ILE A 79 -6.50 11.41 -13.24
C ILE A 79 -7.51 12.40 -13.82
N ASP A 80 -8.57 12.72 -13.08
CA ASP A 80 -9.61 13.64 -13.51
C ASP A 80 -9.11 15.07 -13.75
N SER A 81 -8.07 15.50 -13.03
CA SER A 81 -7.46 16.82 -13.28
C SER A 81 -6.85 16.95 -14.68
N VAL A 82 -6.45 15.82 -15.28
CA VAL A 82 -5.86 15.75 -16.63
C VAL A 82 -6.90 15.30 -17.66
N LEU A 83 -7.80 14.39 -17.28
CA LEU A 83 -8.83 13.79 -18.12
C LEU A 83 -10.21 13.89 -17.44
N PRO A 84 -10.86 15.07 -17.44
CA PRO A 84 -12.08 15.27 -16.66
C PRO A 84 -13.23 14.36 -17.08
N GLY A 85 -13.85 13.67 -16.12
CA GLY A 85 -15.02 12.82 -16.36
C GLY A 85 -14.69 11.56 -17.16
N SER A 86 -13.42 11.14 -17.13
CA SER A 86 -12.95 9.97 -17.85
C SER A 86 -12.98 8.70 -17.02
N VAL A 87 -13.11 8.80 -15.69
CA VAL A 87 -13.16 7.65 -14.77
C VAL A 87 -14.60 7.38 -14.34
N ASP A 88 -14.96 6.10 -14.29
CA ASP A 88 -16.23 5.63 -13.73
C ASP A 88 -16.13 5.55 -12.21
N HIS A 89 -16.76 6.52 -11.55
CA HIS A 89 -16.80 6.63 -10.08
C HIS A 89 -17.58 5.48 -9.41
N ASP A 90 -18.53 4.85 -10.12
CA ASP A 90 -19.46 3.87 -9.56
C ASP A 90 -19.09 2.42 -9.92
N ALA A 91 -18.00 2.21 -10.66
CA ALA A 91 -17.61 0.90 -11.16
C ALA A 91 -17.24 -0.08 -10.03
N GLN A 92 -18.15 -1.01 -9.70
CA GLN A 92 -17.87 -2.11 -8.75
C GLN A 92 -16.90 -3.14 -9.33
N LEU A 93 -15.78 -3.39 -8.65
CA LEU A 93 -14.72 -4.32 -9.10
C LEU A 93 -15.25 -5.75 -9.09
N ASN A 94 -15.31 -6.38 -10.26
CA ASN A 94 -15.56 -7.81 -10.33
C ASN A 94 -14.29 -8.55 -9.88
N THR A 95 -14.29 -9.00 -8.63
CA THR A 95 -13.16 -9.70 -8.00
C THR A 95 -13.03 -11.16 -8.45
N GLU A 96 -14.04 -11.73 -9.12
CA GLU A 96 -14.00 -13.11 -9.62
C GLU A 96 -13.09 -13.27 -10.84
N LYS A 97 -12.96 -12.21 -11.65
CA LYS A 97 -12.06 -12.12 -12.81
C LYS A 97 -11.06 -10.97 -12.63
N PRO A 98 -9.94 -11.19 -11.93
CA PRO A 98 -8.98 -10.14 -11.67
C PRO A 98 -8.32 -9.68 -12.98
N ILE A 99 -8.43 -8.40 -13.27
CA ILE A 99 -7.76 -7.75 -14.42
C ILE A 99 -6.45 -7.06 -14.00
N ALA A 100 -6.17 -6.97 -12.70
CA ALA A 100 -4.94 -6.45 -12.13
C ALA A 100 -4.44 -7.33 -10.97
N PRO A 101 -3.11 -7.38 -10.73
CA PRO A 101 -2.55 -8.02 -9.53
C PRO A 101 -3.07 -7.30 -8.28
N GLY A 102 -3.48 -8.01 -7.23
CA GLY A 102 -4.06 -7.37 -6.04
C GLY A 102 -5.55 -7.66 -5.80
N MET A 103 -6.26 -8.22 -6.79
CA MET A 103 -7.72 -8.24 -6.79
C MET A 103 -8.39 -9.53 -6.26
N LYS A 104 -7.70 -10.68 -6.25
CA LYS A 104 -8.33 -11.99 -6.01
C LYS A 104 -8.06 -12.62 -4.64
N TYR A 105 -6.91 -12.31 -4.04
CA TYR A 105 -6.50 -12.88 -2.75
C TYR A 105 -6.51 -11.80 -1.66
N LYS A 106 -6.51 -12.18 -0.38
CA LYS A 106 -6.15 -11.24 0.70
C LYS A 106 -4.70 -10.81 0.48
N HIS A 107 -4.51 -9.76 -0.31
CA HIS A 107 -3.25 -9.05 -0.40
C HIS A 107 -3.10 -8.33 0.94
N TYR A 108 -2.02 -8.60 1.66
CA TYR A 108 -1.74 -8.08 3.02
C TYR A 108 -2.54 -8.77 4.15
N SER A 109 -2.20 -10.03 4.45
CA SER A 109 -2.66 -10.70 5.66
C SER A 109 -1.47 -10.98 6.57
N PRO A 110 -1.04 -10.02 7.41
CA PRO A 110 -0.01 -10.31 8.41
C PRO A 110 -0.48 -11.44 9.35
N GLN A 111 0.48 -12.13 9.98
CA GLN A 111 0.17 -13.16 10.97
C GLN A 111 -0.46 -12.57 12.23
N THR A 112 -0.08 -11.34 12.58
CA THR A 112 -0.69 -10.58 13.67
C THR A 112 -2.11 -10.14 13.27
N PRO A 113 -3.13 -10.35 14.11
CA PRO A 113 -4.48 -9.85 13.84
C PRO A 113 -4.49 -8.33 13.63
N VAL A 114 -5.22 -7.87 12.61
CA VAL A 114 -5.37 -6.45 12.29
C VAL A 114 -6.85 -6.08 12.27
N ALA A 115 -7.17 -4.95 12.86
CA ALA A 115 -8.49 -4.33 12.80
C ALA A 115 -8.35 -2.90 12.29
N MET A 116 -9.30 -2.48 11.44
CA MET A 116 -9.35 -1.12 10.92
C MET A 116 -10.34 -0.29 11.75
N LEU A 117 -9.90 0.85 12.25
CA LEU A 117 -10.76 1.86 12.86
C LEU A 117 -11.25 2.80 11.77
N THR A 118 -12.54 2.77 11.46
CA THR A 118 -13.14 3.63 10.42
C THR A 118 -13.45 5.04 10.93
N SER A 119 -13.55 5.21 12.25
CA SER A 119 -13.78 6.49 12.89
C SER A 119 -13.27 6.44 14.33
N LEU A 120 -12.57 7.50 14.74
CA LEU A 120 -12.05 7.66 16.09
C LEU A 120 -12.37 9.09 16.57
N THR A 121 -13.61 9.28 17.03
CA THR A 121 -14.13 10.57 17.51
C THR A 121 -14.20 10.66 19.03
N GLN A 122 -14.00 9.54 19.72
CA GLN A 122 -14.05 9.41 21.17
C GLN A 122 -12.89 8.57 21.64
N ALA A 123 -12.49 8.75 22.90
CA ALA A 123 -11.40 7.99 23.48
C ALA A 123 -11.77 6.50 23.52
N ILE A 124 -10.80 5.64 23.18
CA ILE A 124 -10.97 4.19 23.28
C ILE A 124 -11.06 3.83 24.76
N SER A 125 -12.00 2.93 25.06
CA SER A 125 -12.27 2.48 26.42
C SER A 125 -11.05 1.77 27.03
N GLU A 126 -10.79 2.05 28.31
CA GLU A 126 -9.72 1.45 29.14
C GLU A 126 -10.19 0.14 29.85
N ASP A 127 -11.33 -0.43 29.43
CA ASP A 127 -11.90 -1.66 30.01
C ASP A 127 -11.17 -2.95 29.58
N LYS A 128 -10.21 -2.83 28.67
CA LYS A 128 -9.39 -3.92 28.12
C LYS A 128 -7.91 -3.63 28.34
N ASP A 129 -7.12 -4.68 28.41
CA ASP A 129 -5.66 -4.60 28.41
C ASP A 129 -5.15 -4.35 26.98
N TRP A 130 -4.59 -3.16 26.76
CA TRP A 130 -4.06 -2.74 25.46
C TRP A 130 -2.53 -2.80 25.40
N SER A 131 -1.86 -3.25 26.46
CA SER A 131 -0.38 -3.28 26.57
C SER A 131 0.33 -4.08 25.49
N HIS A 132 -0.39 -4.99 24.83
CA HIS A 132 0.10 -5.80 23.72
C HIS A 132 -0.50 -5.42 22.35
N THR A 133 -1.19 -4.29 22.27
CA THR A 133 -1.83 -3.81 21.04
C THR A 133 -1.10 -2.58 20.51
N LEU A 134 -0.69 -2.66 19.24
CA LEU A 134 -0.13 -1.53 18.51
C LEU A 134 -1.25 -0.73 17.84
N PHE A 135 -1.32 0.56 18.16
CA PHE A 135 -2.12 1.54 17.45
C PHE A 135 -1.22 2.35 16.52
N ALA A 136 -1.43 2.17 15.22
CA ALA A 136 -0.84 2.98 14.17
C ALA A 136 -1.88 4.01 13.68
N VAL A 137 -1.84 5.22 14.23
CA VAL A 137 -2.77 6.31 13.88
C VAL A 137 -2.01 7.62 13.64
N PRO A 138 -2.62 8.60 12.95
CA PRO A 138 -2.04 9.93 12.83
C PRO A 138 -1.74 10.58 14.18
N ALA A 139 -0.71 11.42 14.26
CA ALA A 139 -0.33 12.11 15.50
C ALA A 139 -1.48 12.92 16.11
N THR A 140 -2.32 13.53 15.25
CA THR A 140 -3.52 14.26 15.69
C THR A 140 -4.55 13.41 16.43
N LEU A 141 -4.51 12.07 16.29
CA LEU A 141 -5.45 11.15 16.95
C LEU A 141 -4.86 10.44 18.17
N GLN A 142 -3.59 10.68 18.51
CA GLN A 142 -2.93 10.02 19.63
C GLN A 142 -3.68 10.23 20.97
N ALA A 143 -4.33 11.38 21.16
CA ALA A 143 -5.06 11.72 22.38
C ALA A 143 -6.30 10.83 22.65
N TYR A 144 -6.77 10.10 21.64
CA TYR A 144 -7.90 9.18 21.77
C TYR A 144 -7.48 7.75 22.15
N LEU A 145 -6.18 7.47 22.21
CA LEU A 145 -5.66 6.13 22.47
C LEU A 145 -5.62 5.81 23.97
N PRO A 146 -5.76 4.52 24.35
CA PRO A 146 -5.53 4.08 25.72
C PRO A 146 -4.08 4.35 26.15
N LYS A 147 -3.87 4.68 27.42
CA LYS A 147 -2.54 5.07 27.94
C LYS A 147 -1.53 3.93 27.96
N ASP A 148 -2.00 2.70 28.13
CA ASP A 148 -1.20 1.49 28.19
C ASP A 148 -0.88 0.93 26.79
N ALA A 149 -1.49 1.47 25.74
CA ALA A 149 -1.30 0.98 24.38
C ALA A 149 0.08 1.32 23.80
N ILE A 150 0.56 0.45 22.91
CA ILE A 150 1.75 0.74 22.11
C ILE A 150 1.33 1.69 20.98
N TYR A 151 1.99 2.84 20.86
CA TYR A 151 1.71 3.83 19.82
C TYR A 151 2.85 3.90 18.80
N ARG A 152 2.49 3.98 17.52
CA ARG A 152 3.42 4.33 16.44
C ARG A 152 2.75 5.34 15.51
N GLU A 153 3.43 6.45 15.25
CA GLU A 153 2.92 7.53 14.39
C GLU A 153 2.84 7.10 12.94
N LEU A 154 1.62 7.03 12.40
CA LEU A 154 1.39 6.64 10.99
C LEU A 154 1.62 7.81 10.04
N ALA A 155 1.16 8.99 10.43
CA ALA A 155 1.24 10.22 9.66
C ALA A 155 1.06 11.42 10.58
N LYS A 156 1.32 12.63 10.09
CA LYS A 156 1.11 13.85 10.89
C LYS A 156 -0.36 14.07 11.20
N ASP A 157 -1.21 13.93 10.20
CA ASP A 157 -2.66 14.10 10.30
C ASP A 157 -3.39 13.16 9.31
N VAL A 158 -4.72 13.25 9.27
CA VAL A 158 -5.58 12.41 8.43
C VAL A 158 -5.45 12.69 6.92
N THR A 159 -4.79 13.79 6.53
CA THR A 159 -4.58 14.20 5.14
C THR A 159 -3.18 13.85 4.63
N ASP A 160 -2.24 13.53 5.52
CA ASP A 160 -0.87 13.14 5.18
C ASP A 160 -0.76 11.67 4.73
N LEU A 161 -1.30 11.41 3.54
CA LEU A 161 -1.28 10.08 2.90
C LEU A 161 0.14 9.62 2.58
N LYS A 162 1.05 10.55 2.26
CA LYS A 162 2.42 10.20 1.84
C LYS A 162 3.22 9.59 2.99
N SER A 163 3.18 10.18 4.18
CA SER A 163 3.85 9.60 5.34
C SER A 163 3.24 8.26 5.74
N ALA A 164 1.91 8.13 5.65
CA ALA A 164 1.21 6.88 5.95
C ALA A 164 1.68 5.71 5.08
N ASN A 165 2.05 5.98 3.82
CA ASN A 165 2.53 4.95 2.89
C ASN A 165 3.98 4.50 3.15
N HIS A 166 4.73 5.17 4.04
CA HIS A 166 6.15 4.90 4.28
C HIS A 166 6.46 4.18 5.60
N MET A 167 5.42 3.82 6.36
CA MET A 167 5.53 3.31 7.73
C MET A 167 5.88 1.82 7.83
#